data_AF-A0A7K0S253-F1
#
_entry.id   AF-A0A7K0S253-F1
#
_cell.length_a   1.000
_cell.length_b   1.000
_cell.length_c   1.000
_cell.angle_alpha   90.00
_cell.angle_beta   90.00
_cell.angle_gamma   90.00
#
_symmetry.space_group_name_H-M   'P 1'
#
loop_
_entity.id
_entity.type
_entity.pdbx_description
1 polymer ?
#
loop_
_entity_poly.entity_id
_entity_poly.type
_entity_poly.pdbx_seq_one_letter_code
_entity_poly.pdbx_strand_id
1 'polypeptide(L)'
;FGAMLPAALAIAALAALESLLSATVADAMSVNHKTDPDRELFGQGLANLAVPLFGGVPATGAIARTAVNVRAGASSRMSAVVHSLVLAAIVYSASGLVGLIPLAALAGVLFATAIQMVESASLLALARSTRGDAIVLALTFTVTVAVDLVTAVAVGVGVAVVLALRAVTASARLDEVPIDIGDHSAEEHALFEEHIVAYRLDGPLVFAAAHRFLLELTDVAQVRVVILRMSRVSTIDATGARVLGDAITHLERRGIVVILSGLRADQEEVLAEAGGTGRLRSEGLLFPTTPAAIEYARKIVNEREPASVP
;
A
#
# COMPACT_ATOMS: atom_id res chain seq x y z
N PHE A 1 -9.03 -30.95 10.42
CA PHE A 1 -8.25 -30.11 9.49
C PHE A 1 -8.72 -28.65 9.48
N GLY A 2 -10.00 -28.35 9.21
CA GLY A 2 -10.48 -26.95 9.12
C GLY A 2 -10.22 -26.06 10.34
N ALA A 3 -10.31 -26.60 11.57
CA ALA A 3 -10.12 -25.81 12.79
C ALA A 3 -8.64 -25.40 13.06
N MET A 4 -7.67 -26.12 12.51
CA MET A 4 -6.23 -25.86 12.74
C MET A 4 -5.60 -25.02 11.64
N LEU A 5 -6.30 -24.86 10.50
CA LEU A 5 -5.79 -24.14 9.34
C LEU A 5 -5.49 -22.66 9.63
N PRO A 6 -6.34 -21.90 10.36
CA PRO A 6 -6.03 -20.51 10.69
C PRO A 6 -4.78 -20.37 11.57
N ALA A 7 -4.64 -21.26 12.56
CA ALA A 7 -3.47 -21.28 13.44
C ALA A 7 -2.20 -21.67 12.67
N ALA A 8 -2.28 -22.68 11.80
CA ALA A 8 -1.15 -23.10 10.96
C ALA A 8 -0.68 -21.98 10.02
N LEU A 9 -1.61 -21.25 9.40
CA LEU A 9 -1.28 -20.11 8.54
C LEU A 9 -0.68 -18.95 9.33
N ALA A 10 -1.24 -18.62 10.50
CA ALA A 10 -0.69 -17.57 11.36
C ALA A 10 0.73 -17.90 11.83
N ILE A 11 0.97 -19.14 12.28
CA ILE A 11 2.30 -19.59 12.71
C ILE A 11 3.27 -19.63 11.52
N ALA A 12 2.85 -20.11 10.35
CA ALA A 12 3.69 -20.14 9.16
C ALA A 12 4.10 -18.73 8.72
N ALA A 13 3.16 -17.77 8.72
CA ALA A 13 3.44 -16.37 8.42
C ALA A 13 4.39 -15.75 9.45
N LEU A 14 4.17 -15.99 10.74
CA LEU A 14 5.04 -15.49 11.80
C LEU A 14 6.45 -16.07 11.69
N ALA A 15 6.58 -17.38 11.50
CA ALA A 15 7.87 -18.04 11.36
C ALA A 15 8.62 -17.51 10.13
N ALA A 16 7.92 -17.32 9.01
CA ALA A 16 8.49 -16.73 7.79
C ALA A 16 9.02 -15.31 8.04
N LEU A 17 8.23 -14.47 8.71
CA LEU A 17 8.65 -13.12 9.09
C LEU A 17 9.88 -13.15 9.99
N GLU A 18 9.89 -13.99 11.03
CA GLU A 18 11.04 -14.10 11.93
C GLU A 18 12.30 -14.64 11.26
N SER A 19 12.20 -15.59 10.33
CA SER A 19 13.36 -16.06 9.56
C SER A 19 13.93 -14.96 8.67
N LEU A 20 13.08 -14.23 7.96
CA LEU A 20 13.51 -13.12 7.10
C LEU A 20 14.11 -11.98 7.92
N LEU A 21 13.54 -11.65 9.08
CA LEU A 21 14.12 -10.68 10.01
C LEU A 21 15.46 -11.18 10.58
N SER A 22 15.57 -12.46 10.90
CA SER A 22 16.84 -13.05 11.36
C SER A 22 17.91 -13.03 10.26
N ALA A 23 17.53 -13.33 9.02
CA ALA A 23 18.41 -13.30 7.86
C ALA A 23 18.90 -11.88 7.55
N THR A 24 18.00 -10.89 7.56
CA THR A 24 18.38 -9.48 7.34
C THR A 24 19.31 -8.94 8.42
N VAL A 25 19.11 -9.33 9.69
CA VAL A 25 20.06 -9.00 10.77
C VAL A 25 21.41 -9.68 10.57
N ALA A 26 21.43 -10.95 10.15
CA ALA A 26 22.67 -11.67 9.84
C ALA A 26 23.45 -11.02 8.69
N ASP A 27 22.73 -10.65 7.63
CA ASP A 27 23.26 -9.99 6.45
C ASP A 27 23.81 -8.60 6.80
N ALA A 28 23.11 -7.83 7.66
CA ALA A 28 23.60 -6.53 8.14
C ALA A 28 24.89 -6.63 8.96
N MET A 29 25.15 -7.79 9.57
CA MET A 29 26.36 -8.07 10.36
C MET A 29 27.47 -8.73 9.54
N SER A 30 27.20 -9.09 8.27
CA SER A 30 28.11 -9.83 7.40
C SER A 30 28.49 -8.98 6.18
N VAL A 31 29.79 -8.78 5.94
CA VAL A 31 30.25 -7.82 4.91
C VAL A 31 29.99 -8.32 3.47
N ASN A 32 29.94 -9.63 3.23
CA ASN A 32 29.93 -10.23 1.88
C ASN A 32 28.90 -11.35 1.68
N HIS A 33 27.87 -11.44 2.53
CA HIS A 33 26.83 -12.46 2.38
C HIS A 33 25.46 -11.81 2.36
N LYS A 34 24.68 -12.12 1.33
CA LYS A 34 23.25 -11.81 1.26
C LYS A 34 22.48 -13.11 1.21
N THR A 35 21.51 -13.23 2.08
CA THR A 35 20.60 -14.35 2.13
C THR A 35 19.55 -14.20 1.04
N ASP A 36 19.27 -15.29 0.34
CA ASP A 36 18.19 -15.37 -0.65
C ASP A 36 16.87 -15.68 0.08
N PRO A 37 15.90 -14.75 0.10
CA PRO A 37 14.63 -14.93 0.83
C PRO A 37 13.85 -16.17 0.41
N ASP A 38 13.83 -16.49 -0.88
CA ASP A 38 13.05 -17.63 -1.39
C ASP A 38 13.67 -18.95 -0.93
N ARG A 39 15.00 -19.02 -0.93
CA ARG A 39 15.73 -20.20 -0.44
C ARG A 39 15.61 -20.37 1.07
N GLU A 40 15.55 -19.28 1.82
CA GLU A 40 15.31 -19.28 3.26
C GLU A 40 13.91 -19.82 3.59
N LEU A 41 12.88 -19.26 2.95
CA LEU A 41 11.49 -19.71 3.13
C LEU A 41 11.29 -21.16 2.71
N PHE A 42 11.90 -21.58 1.60
CA PHE A 42 11.86 -22.97 1.15
C PHE A 42 12.52 -23.91 2.17
N GLY A 43 13.71 -23.54 2.68
CA GLY A 43 14.40 -24.30 3.72
C GLY A 43 13.59 -24.42 5.01
N GLN A 44 12.95 -23.32 5.45
CA GLN A 44 12.06 -23.32 6.60
C GLN A 44 10.83 -24.20 6.38
N GLY A 45 10.24 -24.18 5.18
CA GLY A 45 9.13 -25.05 4.82
C GLY A 45 9.50 -26.52 4.93
N LEU A 46 10.65 -26.91 4.37
CA LEU A 46 11.18 -28.28 4.51
C LEU A 46 11.44 -28.67 5.97
N ALA A 47 12.02 -27.76 6.76
CA ALA A 47 12.25 -27.99 8.19
C ALA A 47 10.92 -28.24 8.91
N ASN A 48 9.90 -27.43 8.66
CA ASN A 48 8.58 -27.56 9.30
C ASN A 48 7.76 -28.76 8.80
N LEU A 49 8.11 -29.36 7.66
CA LEU A 49 7.59 -30.66 7.24
C LEU A 49 8.29 -31.83 7.95
N ALA A 50 9.60 -31.70 8.21
CA ALA A 50 10.40 -32.74 8.84
C ALA A 50 10.22 -32.80 10.37
N VAL A 51 10.17 -31.65 11.04
CA VAL A 51 10.15 -31.55 12.51
C VAL A 51 8.98 -32.31 13.17
N PRO A 52 7.73 -32.26 12.67
CA PRO A 52 6.62 -33.01 13.25
C PRO A 52 6.81 -34.53 13.23
N LEU A 53 7.60 -35.07 12.29
CA LEU A 53 7.89 -36.51 12.20
C LEU A 53 8.70 -37.02 13.41
N PHE A 54 9.37 -36.11 14.11
CA PHE A 54 10.14 -36.38 15.33
C PHE A 54 9.44 -35.87 16.60
N GLY A 55 8.15 -35.49 16.51
CA GLY A 55 7.39 -34.93 17.63
C GLY A 55 7.80 -33.51 18.04
N GLY A 56 8.48 -32.79 17.16
CA GLY A 56 8.89 -31.41 17.42
C GLY A 56 7.79 -30.38 17.18
N VAL A 57 8.05 -29.16 17.65
CA VAL A 57 7.19 -27.98 17.47
C VAL A 57 7.63 -27.16 16.25
N PRO A 58 6.76 -26.32 15.67
CA PRO A 58 7.13 -25.48 14.52
C PRO A 58 8.45 -24.73 14.75
N ALA A 59 9.32 -24.81 13.74
CA ALA A 59 10.64 -24.20 13.78
C ALA A 59 10.60 -22.82 13.10
N THR A 60 11.25 -21.85 13.74
CA THR A 60 11.38 -20.46 13.28
C THR A 60 12.83 -20.00 13.37
N GLY A 61 13.17 -18.93 12.65
CA GLY A 61 14.41 -18.21 12.84
C GLY A 61 14.49 -17.58 14.24
N ALA A 62 15.70 -17.41 14.77
CA ALA A 62 15.91 -16.79 16.08
C ALA A 62 16.98 -15.70 15.98
N ILE A 63 16.55 -14.44 15.91
CA ILE A 63 17.41 -13.26 15.70
C ILE A 63 18.57 -13.25 16.69
N ALA A 64 18.28 -13.45 17.99
CA ALA A 64 19.29 -13.44 19.04
C ALA A 64 20.36 -14.54 18.84
N ARG A 65 19.94 -15.76 18.48
CA ARG A 65 20.86 -16.88 18.24
C ARG A 65 21.73 -16.61 17.01
N THR A 66 21.12 -16.10 15.94
CA THR A 66 21.82 -15.75 14.71
C THR A 66 22.85 -14.63 14.95
N ALA A 67 22.47 -13.57 15.68
CA ALA A 67 23.37 -12.47 16.01
C ALA A 67 24.55 -12.92 16.86
N VAL A 68 24.33 -13.77 17.88
CA VAL A 68 25.41 -14.35 18.69
C VAL A 68 26.31 -15.24 17.84
N ASN A 69 25.73 -16.06 16.97
CA ASN A 69 26.48 -16.95 16.09
C ASN A 69 27.39 -16.18 15.12
N VAL A 70 26.88 -15.12 14.50
CA VAL A 70 27.68 -14.24 13.61
C VAL A 70 28.77 -13.49 14.39
N ARG A 71 28.46 -12.96 15.58
CA ARG A 71 29.46 -12.29 16.46
C ARG A 71 30.55 -13.25 16.95
N ALA A 72 30.22 -14.52 17.12
CA ALA A 72 31.18 -15.57 17.45
C ALA A 72 32.08 -15.98 16.27
N GLY A 73 31.92 -15.34 15.10
CA GLY A 73 32.76 -15.57 13.92
C GLY A 73 32.27 -16.71 13.01
N ALA A 74 31.01 -17.13 13.13
CA ALA A 74 30.46 -18.16 12.26
C ALA A 74 30.45 -17.68 10.79
N SER A 75 31.16 -18.41 9.93
CA SER A 75 31.33 -18.09 8.51
C SER A 75 30.63 -19.09 7.57
N SER A 76 30.04 -20.17 8.11
CA SER A 76 29.38 -21.20 7.31
C SER A 76 28.18 -21.83 8.02
N ARG A 77 27.32 -22.49 7.23
CA ARG A 77 26.18 -23.29 7.72
C ARG A 77 26.59 -24.44 8.65
N MET A 78 27.88 -24.80 8.68
CA MET A 78 28.41 -25.83 9.56
C MET A 78 28.23 -25.48 11.04
N SER A 79 28.21 -24.20 11.40
CA SER A 79 27.95 -23.78 12.79
C SER A 79 26.59 -24.29 13.29
N ALA A 80 25.55 -24.20 12.47
CA ALA A 80 24.21 -24.68 12.82
C ALA A 80 24.17 -26.21 12.97
N VAL A 81 24.89 -26.94 12.11
CA VAL A 81 25.00 -28.40 12.18
C VAL A 81 25.72 -28.83 13.46
N VAL A 82 26.86 -28.21 13.76
CA VAL A 82 27.63 -28.47 14.99
C VAL A 82 26.79 -28.15 16.23
N HIS A 83 26.10 -27.00 16.25
CA HIS A 83 25.21 -26.64 17.33
C HIS A 83 24.12 -27.69 17.56
N SER A 84 23.50 -28.19 16.48
CA SER A 84 22.45 -29.21 16.55
C SER A 84 22.98 -30.55 17.07
N LEU A 85 24.17 -30.97 16.64
CA LEU A 85 24.82 -32.19 17.11
C LEU A 85 25.24 -32.10 18.58
N VAL A 86 25.79 -30.96 19.01
CA VAL A 86 26.15 -30.70 20.41
C VAL A 86 24.90 -30.73 21.28
N LEU A 87 23.82 -30.05 20.85
CA LEU A 87 22.56 -30.06 21.58
C LEU A 87 21.99 -31.48 21.71
N ALA A 88 22.00 -32.26 20.62
CA ALA A 88 21.59 -33.66 20.65
C ALA A 88 22.45 -34.48 21.63
N ALA A 89 23.78 -34.34 21.59
CA ALA A 89 24.68 -35.05 22.49
C ALA A 89 24.42 -34.72 23.96
N ILE A 90 24.17 -33.45 24.29
CA ILE A 90 23.83 -33.01 25.65
C ILE A 90 22.50 -33.61 26.09
N VAL A 91 21.47 -33.55 25.24
CA VAL A 91 20.14 -34.09 25.58
C VAL A 91 20.20 -35.60 25.80
N TYR A 92 20.92 -36.36 24.96
CA TYR A 92 21.02 -37.81 25.12
C TYR A 92 21.93 -38.26 26.26
N SER A 93 23.03 -37.54 26.53
CA SER A 93 24.05 -37.98 27.50
C SER A 93 23.88 -37.35 28.89
N ALA A 94 23.30 -36.15 28.97
CA ALA A 94 23.21 -35.34 30.18
C ALA A 94 21.77 -34.95 30.55
N SER A 95 20.75 -35.65 30.02
CA SER A 95 19.33 -35.41 30.36
C SER A 95 19.05 -35.36 31.86
N GLY A 96 19.69 -36.23 32.65
CA GLY A 96 19.56 -36.23 34.11
C GLY A 96 20.03 -34.94 34.77
N LEU A 97 21.11 -34.32 34.26
CA LEU A 97 21.58 -33.02 34.75
C LEU A 97 20.69 -31.87 34.27
N VAL A 98 20.23 -31.92 33.02
CA VAL A 98 19.31 -30.93 32.46
C VAL A 98 17.99 -30.90 33.24
N GLY A 99 17.52 -32.07 33.70
CA GLY A 99 16.33 -32.18 34.55
C GLY A 99 16.47 -31.53 35.94
N LEU A 100 17.69 -31.21 36.39
CA LEU A 100 17.93 -30.53 37.66
C LEU A 100 17.89 -29.00 37.54
N ILE A 101 17.76 -28.45 36.33
CA ILE A 101 17.74 -27.00 36.12
C ILE A 101 16.48 -26.42 36.77
N PRO A 102 16.61 -25.49 37.75
CA PRO A 102 15.44 -24.90 38.40
C PRO A 102 14.58 -24.11 37.42
N LEU A 103 13.26 -24.28 37.49
CA LEU A 103 12.31 -23.51 36.67
C LEU A 103 12.47 -22.00 36.87
N ALA A 104 12.86 -21.56 38.07
CA ALA A 104 13.14 -20.15 38.36
C ALA A 104 14.31 -19.60 37.52
N ALA A 105 15.34 -20.41 37.25
CA ALA A 105 16.45 -20.01 36.40
C ALA A 105 16.01 -19.87 34.94
N LEU A 106 15.22 -20.83 34.43
CA LEU A 106 14.64 -20.75 33.08
C LEU A 106 13.70 -19.55 32.92
N ALA A 107 12.84 -19.29 33.91
CA ALA A 107 11.98 -18.11 33.93
C ALA A 107 12.78 -16.81 33.90
N GLY A 108 13.88 -16.73 34.68
CA GLY A 108 14.78 -15.58 34.66
C GLY A 108 15.39 -15.32 33.28
N VAL A 109 15.85 -16.37 32.60
CA VAL A 109 16.37 -16.28 31.21
C VAL A 109 15.29 -15.82 30.24
N LEU A 110 14.07 -16.34 30.35
CA LEU A 110 12.94 -15.94 29.50
C LEU A 110 12.54 -14.48 29.73
N PHE A 111 12.45 -14.02 30.97
CA PHE A 111 12.17 -12.62 31.29
C PHE A 111 13.26 -11.67 30.77
N ALA A 112 14.53 -12.02 30.99
CA ALA A 112 15.65 -11.21 30.49
C ALA A 112 15.63 -11.10 28.95
N THR A 113 15.29 -12.21 28.27
CA THR A 113 15.17 -12.26 26.81
C THR A 113 13.98 -11.45 26.32
N ALA A 114 12.81 -11.57 26.98
CA ALA A 114 11.61 -10.81 26.64
C ALA A 114 11.86 -9.30 26.75
N ILE A 115 12.54 -8.83 27.79
CA ILE A 115 12.89 -7.41 27.95
C ILE A 115 13.82 -6.95 26.82
N GLN A 116 14.78 -7.78 26.40
CA GLN A 116 15.70 -7.44 25.30
C GLN A 116 15.02 -7.40 23.93
N MET A 117 13.89 -8.09 23.73
CA MET A 117 13.11 -8.04 22.50
C MET A 117 12.25 -6.77 22.39
N VAL A 118 12.01 -6.04 23.47
CA VAL A 118 11.18 -4.82 23.46
C VAL A 118 11.99 -3.62 22.98
N GLU A 119 11.81 -3.23 21.72
CA GLU A 119 12.42 -2.05 21.14
C GLU A 119 11.53 -0.82 21.30
N SER A 120 11.65 -0.14 22.45
CA SER A 120 10.81 1.00 22.83
C SER A 120 10.83 2.16 21.82
N ALA A 121 11.98 2.42 21.18
CA ALA A 121 12.11 3.46 20.16
C ALA A 121 11.24 3.16 18.93
N SER A 122 11.25 1.92 18.45
CA SER A 122 10.45 1.46 17.30
C SER A 122 8.95 1.49 17.62
N LEU A 123 8.57 1.06 18.82
CA LEU A 123 7.17 1.15 19.29
C LEU A 123 6.68 2.61 19.35
N LEU A 124 7.52 3.52 19.85
CA LEU A 124 7.17 4.93 19.95
C LEU A 124 7.12 5.61 18.58
N ALA A 125 8.02 5.26 17.68
CA ALA A 125 8.01 5.74 16.30
C ALA A 125 6.73 5.30 15.58
N LEU A 126 6.35 4.02 15.71
CA LEU A 126 5.14 3.48 15.10
C LEU A 126 3.88 4.13 15.69
N ALA A 127 3.82 4.30 17.02
CA ALA A 127 2.71 4.97 17.69
C ALA A 127 2.57 6.46 17.31
N ARG A 128 3.66 7.11 16.86
CA ARG A 128 3.67 8.51 16.42
C ARG A 128 3.55 8.70 14.91
N SER A 129 3.66 7.63 14.13
CA SER A 129 3.60 7.64 12.66
C SER A 129 2.25 8.15 12.17
N THR A 130 1.19 7.38 12.39
CA THR A 130 -0.18 7.77 12.06
C THR A 130 -1.14 7.31 13.15
N ARG A 131 -2.33 7.94 13.21
CA ARG A 131 -3.40 7.47 14.11
C ARG A 131 -3.83 6.04 13.77
N GLY A 132 -3.78 5.65 12.49
CA GLY A 132 -4.09 4.30 12.04
C GLY A 132 -3.11 3.27 12.59
N ASP A 133 -1.81 3.53 12.45
CA ASP A 133 -0.76 2.63 12.93
C ASP A 133 -0.79 2.47 14.44
N ALA A 134 -1.03 3.56 15.18
CA ALA A 134 -1.17 3.53 16.63
C ALA A 134 -2.37 2.68 17.09
N ILE A 135 -3.50 2.76 16.38
CA ILE A 135 -4.69 1.93 16.67
C ILE A 135 -4.38 0.47 16.40
N VAL A 136 -3.76 0.14 15.26
CA VAL A 136 -3.39 -1.25 14.93
C VAL A 136 -2.43 -1.81 15.98
N LEU A 137 -1.43 -1.04 16.40
CA LEU A 137 -0.48 -1.45 17.44
C LEU A 137 -1.18 -1.71 18.78
N ALA A 138 -1.99 -0.77 19.27
CA ALA A 138 -2.67 -0.91 20.56
C ALA A 138 -3.68 -2.07 20.53
N LEU A 139 -4.41 -2.22 19.42
CA LEU A 139 -5.39 -3.28 19.24
C LEU A 139 -4.71 -4.66 19.20
N THR A 140 -3.70 -4.84 18.34
CA THR A 140 -2.99 -6.13 18.22
C THR A 140 -2.31 -6.52 19.52
N PHE A 141 -1.69 -5.58 20.23
CA PHE A 141 -1.12 -5.81 21.55
C PHE A 141 -2.18 -6.28 22.56
N THR A 142 -3.30 -5.55 22.65
CA THR A 142 -4.38 -5.86 23.60
C THR A 142 -4.99 -7.23 23.31
N VAL A 143 -5.28 -7.54 22.05
CA VAL A 143 -5.85 -8.84 21.65
C VAL A 143 -4.86 -9.98 21.91
N THR A 144 -3.56 -9.76 21.68
CA THR A 144 -2.53 -10.78 21.96
C THR A 144 -2.48 -11.14 23.45
N VAL A 145 -2.56 -10.13 24.33
CA VAL A 145 -2.48 -10.33 25.78
C VAL A 145 -3.79 -10.88 26.35
N ALA A 146 -4.95 -10.42 25.84
CA ALA A 146 -6.25 -10.77 26.41
C ALA A 146 -6.85 -12.06 25.83
N VAL A 147 -6.48 -12.44 24.61
CA VAL A 147 -7.08 -13.57 23.89
C VAL A 147 -6.00 -14.56 23.48
N ASP A 148 -5.41 -14.38 22.30
CA ASP A 148 -4.33 -15.21 21.77
C ASP A 148 -3.71 -14.56 20.51
N LEU A 149 -2.55 -15.08 20.12
CA LEU A 149 -1.78 -14.58 18.98
C LEU A 149 -2.49 -14.76 17.63
N VAL A 150 -3.21 -15.86 17.42
CA VAL A 150 -3.89 -16.16 16.13
C VAL A 150 -5.00 -15.15 15.91
N THR A 151 -5.81 -14.91 16.94
CA THR A 151 -6.87 -13.89 16.90
C THR A 151 -6.29 -12.49 16.69
N ALA A 152 -5.18 -12.16 17.37
CA ALA A 152 -4.51 -10.87 17.20
C ALA A 152 -4.01 -10.62 15.77
N VAL A 153 -3.39 -11.64 15.14
CA VAL A 153 -2.94 -11.55 13.75
C VAL A 153 -4.13 -11.34 12.80
N ALA A 154 -5.20 -12.11 12.96
CA ALA A 154 -6.39 -11.99 12.11
C ALA A 154 -7.02 -10.59 12.20
N VAL A 155 -7.18 -10.07 13.42
CA VAL A 155 -7.72 -8.72 13.67
C VAL A 155 -6.78 -7.65 13.11
N GLY A 156 -5.47 -7.77 13.38
CA GLY A 156 -4.46 -6.81 12.92
C GLY A 156 -4.40 -6.70 11.39
N VAL A 157 -4.35 -7.83 10.69
CA VAL A 157 -4.38 -7.88 9.22
C VAL A 157 -5.70 -7.32 8.70
N GLY A 158 -6.83 -7.68 9.29
CA GLY A 158 -8.14 -7.16 8.89
C GLY A 158 -8.22 -5.63 8.97
N VAL A 159 -7.78 -5.05 10.10
CA VAL A 159 -7.76 -3.59 10.28
C VAL A 159 -6.76 -2.92 9.34
N ALA A 160 -5.57 -3.51 9.16
CA ALA A 160 -4.57 -2.98 8.23
C ALA A 160 -5.08 -2.93 6.79
N VAL A 161 -5.79 -3.96 6.32
CA VAL A 161 -6.43 -3.99 5.00
C VAL A 161 -7.49 -2.90 4.89
N VAL A 162 -8.36 -2.74 5.89
CA VAL A 162 -9.38 -1.68 5.90
C VAL A 162 -8.75 -0.29 5.87
N LEU A 163 -7.69 -0.06 6.65
CA LEU A 163 -6.96 1.22 6.66
C LEU A 163 -6.26 1.48 5.32
N ALA A 164 -5.65 0.47 4.71
CA ALA A 164 -5.03 0.58 3.40
C ALA A 164 -6.06 0.92 2.32
N LEU A 165 -7.22 0.24 2.31
CA LEU A 165 -8.33 0.56 1.41
C LEU A 165 -8.83 1.99 1.63
N ARG A 166 -9.00 2.40 2.90
CA ARG A 166 -9.36 3.78 3.22
C ARG A 166 -8.33 4.78 2.73
N ALA A 167 -7.04 4.52 2.91
CA ALA A 167 -5.97 5.40 2.42
C ALA A 167 -5.99 5.53 0.90
N VAL A 168 -6.21 4.43 0.17
CA VAL A 168 -6.38 4.47 -1.29
C VAL A 168 -7.60 5.29 -1.69
N THR A 169 -8.76 5.06 -1.06
CA THR A 169 -9.98 5.83 -1.36
C THR A 169 -9.90 7.30 -0.95
N ALA A 170 -9.20 7.62 0.15
CA ALA A 170 -9.02 8.99 0.63
C ALA A 170 -7.95 9.76 -0.16
N SER A 171 -7.08 9.05 -0.88
CA SER A 171 -6.13 9.63 -1.83
C SER A 171 -6.80 9.93 -3.19
N ALA A 172 -7.97 9.34 -3.47
CA ALA A 172 -8.85 9.76 -4.56
C ALA A 172 -9.62 11.03 -4.12
N ARG A 173 -8.90 12.14 -3.95
CA ARG A 173 -9.50 13.45 -3.71
C ARG A 173 -9.57 14.21 -5.02
N LEU A 174 -10.81 14.47 -5.45
CA LEU A 174 -11.08 15.56 -6.37
C LEU A 174 -11.09 16.85 -5.55
N ASP A 175 -9.91 17.39 -5.25
CA ASP A 175 -9.86 18.72 -4.64
C ASP A 175 -10.29 19.71 -5.74
N GLU A 176 -11.42 20.38 -5.53
CA GLU A 176 -11.71 21.63 -6.22
C GLU A 176 -10.65 22.62 -5.76
N VAL A 177 -9.56 22.69 -6.52
CA VAL A 177 -8.58 23.74 -6.32
C VAL A 177 -9.12 24.96 -7.05
N PRO A 178 -9.69 25.97 -6.35
CA PRO A 178 -9.71 27.30 -6.92
C PRO A 178 -8.27 27.59 -7.30
N ILE A 179 -8.09 27.91 -8.56
CA ILE A 179 -6.82 27.91 -9.28
C ILE A 179 -5.79 28.73 -8.47
N ASP A 180 -5.00 28.04 -7.64
CA ASP A 180 -3.81 28.64 -7.04
C ASP A 180 -2.63 28.21 -7.92
N ILE A 181 -2.37 29.06 -8.90
CA ILE A 181 -1.20 28.99 -9.76
C ILE A 181 -0.42 30.26 -9.45
N GLY A 182 0.80 30.07 -8.96
CA GLY A 182 1.76 31.16 -8.85
C GLY A 182 1.82 31.94 -10.16
N ASP A 183 1.66 33.25 -10.01
CA ASP A 183 1.99 34.29 -10.97
C ASP A 183 1.27 34.20 -12.32
N HIS A 184 0.06 34.79 -12.41
CA HIS A 184 -0.44 35.66 -13.48
C HIS A 184 -1.96 35.88 -13.34
N SER A 185 -2.35 36.80 -12.45
CA SER A 185 -3.72 37.06 -12.00
C SER A 185 -4.61 37.92 -12.92
N ALA A 186 -4.24 38.12 -14.19
CA ALA A 186 -4.98 39.01 -15.10
C ALA A 186 -5.90 38.26 -16.09
N GLU A 187 -5.63 36.99 -16.41
CA GLU A 187 -6.37 36.25 -17.45
C GLU A 187 -7.57 35.43 -16.93
N GLU A 188 -7.70 35.24 -15.61
CA GLU A 188 -8.71 34.34 -15.02
C GLU A 188 -10.10 34.94 -14.88
N HIS A 189 -10.22 36.24 -14.62
CA HIS A 189 -11.54 36.88 -14.63
C HIS A 189 -12.14 36.86 -16.04
N ALA A 190 -11.32 36.78 -17.10
CA ALA A 190 -11.80 36.64 -18.47
C ALA A 190 -12.36 35.22 -18.78
N LEU A 191 -11.78 34.16 -18.21
CA LEU A 191 -12.20 32.77 -18.49
C LEU A 191 -13.55 32.37 -17.88
N PHE A 192 -13.87 32.88 -16.69
CA PHE A 192 -15.20 32.72 -16.08
C PHE A 192 -16.26 33.57 -16.79
N GLU A 193 -15.90 34.75 -17.30
CA GLU A 193 -16.76 35.56 -18.17
C GLU A 193 -17.01 34.85 -19.53
N GLU A 194 -16.05 34.04 -20.00
CA GLU A 194 -16.12 33.25 -21.25
C GLU A 194 -16.79 31.86 -21.11
N HIS A 195 -17.38 31.52 -19.95
CA HIS A 195 -18.12 30.25 -19.74
C HIS A 195 -17.26 28.96 -19.88
N ILE A 196 -15.96 29.02 -19.54
CA ILE A 196 -15.02 27.89 -19.58
C ILE A 196 -14.63 27.49 -18.15
N VAL A 197 -14.70 26.19 -17.80
CA VAL A 197 -14.26 25.67 -16.49
C VAL A 197 -13.20 24.58 -16.66
N ALA A 198 -12.11 24.67 -15.89
CA ALA A 198 -11.04 23.66 -15.89
C ALA A 198 -10.96 22.92 -14.54
N TYR A 199 -11.19 21.60 -14.55
CA TYR A 199 -11.04 20.74 -13.38
C TYR A 199 -9.70 20.02 -13.37
N ARG A 200 -9.09 19.91 -12.19
CA ARG A 200 -7.90 19.09 -11.97
C ARG A 200 -8.27 17.80 -11.26
N LEU A 201 -7.91 16.67 -11.85
CA LEU A 201 -8.06 15.35 -11.25
C LEU A 201 -6.73 14.95 -10.60
N ASP A 202 -6.74 14.83 -9.28
CA ASP A 202 -5.57 14.46 -8.46
C ASP A 202 -5.77 13.05 -7.86
N GLY A 203 -4.77 12.17 -7.96
CA GLY A 203 -4.78 10.84 -7.33
C GLY A 203 -5.30 9.68 -8.22
N PRO A 204 -5.49 8.47 -7.66
CA PRO A 204 -5.98 7.31 -8.40
C PRO A 204 -7.48 7.43 -8.66
N LEU A 205 -7.89 7.22 -9.92
CA LEU A 205 -9.28 7.39 -10.34
C LEU A 205 -10.08 6.10 -10.10
N VAL A 206 -10.34 5.79 -8.83
CA VAL A 206 -11.10 4.62 -8.36
C VAL A 206 -12.50 5.02 -7.89
N PHE A 207 -13.50 4.68 -8.71
CA PHE A 207 -14.97 4.57 -8.57
C PHE A 207 -15.83 5.55 -7.70
N ALA A 208 -15.35 6.20 -6.64
CA ALA A 208 -16.25 6.86 -5.67
C ALA A 208 -16.33 8.39 -5.78
N ALA A 209 -15.26 9.08 -6.18
CA ALA A 209 -15.18 10.54 -6.06
C ALA A 209 -15.65 11.33 -7.30
N ALA A 210 -15.49 10.77 -8.51
CA ALA A 210 -15.72 11.52 -9.76
C ALA A 210 -17.20 11.65 -10.15
N HIS A 211 -18.02 10.61 -9.90
CA HIS A 211 -19.40 10.55 -10.40
C HIS A 211 -20.33 11.58 -9.76
N ARG A 212 -20.21 11.80 -8.44
CA ARG A 212 -21.15 12.66 -7.70
C ARG A 212 -20.84 14.15 -7.88
N PHE A 213 -19.55 14.51 -7.95
CA PHE A 213 -19.11 15.90 -7.97
C PHE A 213 -19.22 16.54 -9.38
N LEU A 214 -18.91 15.79 -10.45
CA LEU A 214 -19.07 16.28 -11.83
C LEU A 214 -20.54 16.57 -12.18
N LEU A 215 -21.48 15.83 -11.58
CA LEU A 215 -22.91 15.98 -11.82
C LEU A 215 -23.53 17.13 -11.00
N GLU A 216 -23.09 17.37 -9.75
CA GLU A 216 -23.67 18.39 -8.86
C GLU A 216 -23.29 19.85 -9.24
N LEU A 217 -22.10 20.09 -9.79
CA LEU A 217 -21.64 21.46 -10.12
C LEU A 217 -22.15 22.00 -11.47
N THR A 218 -22.53 21.12 -12.40
CA THR A 218 -23.08 21.54 -13.70
C THR A 218 -24.48 22.14 -13.56
N ASP A 219 -25.16 21.95 -12.42
CA ASP A 219 -26.47 22.54 -12.15
C ASP A 219 -26.42 23.99 -11.66
N VAL A 220 -25.24 24.53 -11.36
CA VAL A 220 -25.10 25.86 -10.74
C VAL A 220 -24.46 26.92 -11.68
N ALA A 221 -23.78 26.51 -12.77
CA ALA A 221 -23.12 27.44 -13.69
C ALA A 221 -23.45 27.16 -15.17
N GLN A 222 -23.69 28.23 -15.96
CA GLN A 222 -23.85 28.14 -17.43
C GLN A 222 -22.49 27.91 -18.12
N VAL A 223 -21.92 26.72 -17.97
CA VAL A 223 -20.62 26.36 -18.56
C VAL A 223 -20.82 25.79 -19.96
N ARG A 224 -20.04 26.26 -20.95
CA ARG A 224 -20.06 25.75 -22.34
C ARG A 224 -18.94 24.75 -22.62
N VAL A 225 -17.79 24.92 -21.97
CA VAL A 225 -16.61 24.04 -22.15
C VAL A 225 -16.04 23.63 -20.80
N VAL A 226 -15.79 22.33 -20.65
CA VAL A 226 -15.15 21.74 -19.47
C VAL A 226 -13.80 21.13 -19.86
N ILE A 227 -12.73 21.55 -19.20
CA ILE A 227 -11.38 21.01 -19.40
C ILE A 227 -11.03 20.10 -18.22
N LEU A 228 -10.82 18.81 -18.44
CA LEU A 228 -10.36 17.86 -17.43
C LEU A 228 -8.84 17.67 -17.54
N ARG A 229 -8.11 18.04 -16.49
CA ARG A 229 -6.64 17.90 -16.41
C ARG A 229 -6.27 16.57 -15.79
N MET A 230 -5.64 15.72 -16.57
CA MET A 230 -5.34 14.32 -16.24
C MET A 230 -3.88 14.10 -15.80
N SER A 231 -3.05 15.14 -15.86
CA SER A 231 -1.59 15.04 -15.64
C SER A 231 -1.16 14.51 -14.26
N ARG A 232 -2.03 14.63 -13.26
CA ARG A 232 -1.81 14.21 -11.87
C ARG A 232 -2.65 13.00 -11.44
N VAL A 233 -3.36 12.39 -12.39
CA VAL A 233 -3.98 11.09 -12.18
C VAL A 233 -2.86 10.05 -12.13
N SER A 234 -2.76 9.31 -11.02
CA SER A 234 -1.68 8.35 -10.82
C SER A 234 -1.96 7.01 -11.52
N THR A 235 -3.21 6.56 -11.49
CA THR A 235 -3.68 5.31 -12.09
C THR A 235 -5.16 5.42 -12.45
N ILE A 236 -5.59 4.73 -13.51
CA ILE A 236 -6.99 4.57 -13.92
C ILE A 236 -7.26 3.08 -14.04
N ASP A 237 -8.27 2.58 -13.33
CA ASP A 237 -8.75 1.21 -13.52
C ASP A 237 -9.94 1.17 -14.50
N ALA A 238 -10.28 -0.03 -15.00
CA ALA A 238 -11.35 -0.21 -15.98
C ALA A 238 -12.70 0.36 -15.48
N THR A 239 -12.94 0.29 -14.18
CA THR A 239 -14.17 0.79 -13.57
C THR A 239 -14.19 2.33 -13.51
N GLY A 240 -13.09 2.97 -13.14
CA GLY A 240 -12.92 4.42 -13.18
C GLY A 240 -12.96 5.00 -14.60
N ALA A 241 -12.35 4.32 -15.58
CA ALA A 241 -12.42 4.71 -16.99
C ALA A 241 -13.86 4.73 -17.52
N ARG A 242 -14.66 3.71 -17.15
CA ARG A 242 -16.09 3.64 -17.54
C ARG A 242 -16.91 4.77 -16.92
N VAL A 243 -16.74 5.04 -15.64
CA VAL A 243 -17.43 6.14 -14.94
C VAL A 243 -17.07 7.49 -15.54
N LEU A 244 -15.80 7.70 -15.88
CA LEU A 244 -15.36 8.93 -16.54
C LEU A 244 -15.99 9.07 -17.93
N GLY A 245 -16.04 7.99 -18.73
CA GLY A 245 -16.74 7.97 -20.01
C GLY A 245 -18.23 8.29 -19.89
N ASP A 246 -18.92 7.73 -18.89
CA ASP A 246 -20.33 8.00 -18.61
C ASP A 246 -20.57 9.47 -18.22
N ALA A 247 -19.67 10.06 -17.42
CA ALA A 247 -19.72 11.47 -17.03
C ALA A 247 -19.51 12.41 -18.22
N ILE A 248 -18.53 12.12 -19.08
CA ILE A 248 -18.27 12.85 -20.33
C ILE A 248 -19.52 12.82 -21.21
N THR A 249 -20.08 11.62 -21.42
CA THR A 249 -21.30 11.42 -22.23
C THR A 249 -22.51 12.16 -21.64
N HIS A 250 -22.58 12.32 -20.31
CA HIS A 250 -23.64 13.09 -19.66
C HIS A 250 -23.50 14.59 -19.92
N LEU A 251 -22.29 15.15 -19.81
CA LEU A 251 -22.01 16.56 -20.08
C LEU A 251 -22.26 16.91 -21.56
N GLU A 252 -21.85 16.04 -22.49
CA GLU A 252 -22.06 16.22 -23.92
C GLU A 252 -23.55 16.24 -24.30
N ARG A 253 -24.37 15.39 -23.65
CA ARG A 253 -25.84 15.40 -23.83
C ARG A 253 -26.49 16.70 -23.37
N ARG A 254 -25.84 17.46 -22.48
CA ARG A 254 -26.25 18.81 -22.06
C ARG A 254 -25.74 19.91 -22.99
N GLY A 255 -25.00 19.56 -24.06
CA GLY A 255 -24.42 20.50 -25.01
C GLY A 255 -23.10 21.13 -24.57
N ILE A 256 -22.47 20.57 -23.52
CA ILE A 256 -21.20 21.04 -22.96
C ILE A 256 -20.06 20.28 -23.64
N VAL A 257 -19.08 21.01 -24.16
CA VAL A 257 -17.89 20.40 -24.80
C VAL A 257 -16.89 19.99 -23.73
N VAL A 258 -16.44 18.74 -23.75
CA VAL A 258 -15.43 18.23 -22.79
C VAL A 258 -14.09 18.08 -23.50
N ILE A 259 -13.02 18.60 -22.88
CA ILE A 259 -11.64 18.53 -23.37
C ILE A 259 -10.79 17.80 -22.33
N LEU A 260 -9.97 16.83 -22.75
CA LEU A 260 -8.99 16.19 -21.87
C LEU A 260 -7.59 16.77 -22.11
N SER A 261 -6.87 17.09 -21.04
CA SER A 261 -5.49 17.57 -21.13
C SER A 261 -4.50 16.73 -20.31
N GLY A 262 -3.32 16.47 -20.88
CA GLY A 262 -2.21 15.83 -20.18
C GLY A 262 -2.44 14.37 -19.84
N LEU A 263 -3.11 13.63 -20.74
CA LEU A 263 -3.30 12.19 -20.68
C LEU A 263 -1.95 11.48 -20.92
N ARG A 264 -1.65 10.46 -20.11
CA ARG A 264 -0.51 9.58 -20.36
C ARG A 264 -0.90 8.43 -21.30
N ALA A 265 0.07 7.81 -21.97
CA ALA A 265 -0.20 6.75 -22.95
C ALA A 265 -0.91 5.52 -22.36
N ASP A 266 -0.51 5.11 -21.15
CA ASP A 266 -1.12 4.02 -20.38
C ASP A 266 -2.58 4.34 -19.98
N GLN A 267 -2.87 5.60 -19.68
CA GLN A 267 -4.21 6.07 -19.35
C GLN A 267 -5.11 6.13 -20.58
N GLU A 268 -4.56 6.54 -21.72
CA GLU A 268 -5.27 6.66 -22.99
C GLU A 268 -5.79 5.30 -23.48
N GLU A 269 -4.97 4.25 -23.34
CA GLU A 269 -5.32 2.88 -23.71
C GLU A 269 -6.52 2.35 -22.90
N VAL A 270 -6.47 2.46 -21.56
CA VAL A 270 -7.55 2.02 -20.66
C VAL A 270 -8.85 2.80 -20.92
N LEU A 271 -8.75 4.09 -21.22
CA LEU A 271 -9.90 4.94 -21.56
C LEU A 271 -10.49 4.64 -22.95
N ALA A 272 -9.66 4.25 -23.91
CA ALA A 272 -10.09 3.86 -25.24
C ALA A 272 -10.85 2.53 -25.21
N GLU A 273 -10.37 1.56 -24.45
CA GLU A 273 -11.05 0.28 -24.23
C GLU A 273 -12.39 0.43 -23.49
N ALA A 274 -12.46 1.38 -22.55
CA ALA A 274 -13.70 1.68 -21.82
C ALA A 274 -14.75 2.45 -22.66
N GLY A 275 -14.42 2.83 -23.89
CA GLY A 275 -15.33 3.54 -24.81
C GLY A 275 -15.48 5.04 -24.56
N GLY A 276 -14.69 5.62 -23.65
CA GLY A 276 -14.82 7.03 -23.24
C GLY A 276 -14.08 8.04 -24.12
N THR A 277 -13.00 7.64 -24.81
CA THR A 277 -12.12 8.56 -25.55
C THR A 277 -12.14 8.42 -27.07
N GLY A 278 -12.73 7.36 -27.62
CA GLY A 278 -12.77 7.15 -29.09
C GLY A 278 -13.40 8.32 -29.85
N ARG A 279 -14.45 8.92 -29.27
CA ARG A 279 -15.15 10.10 -29.79
C ARG A 279 -14.32 11.38 -29.66
N LEU A 280 -13.78 11.64 -28.47
CA LEU A 280 -12.88 12.77 -28.18
C LEU A 280 -11.64 12.77 -29.08
N ARG A 281 -11.08 11.59 -29.36
CA ARG A 281 -9.96 11.41 -30.29
C ARG A 281 -10.35 11.74 -31.72
N SER A 282 -11.53 11.29 -32.17
CA SER A 282 -12.04 11.60 -33.51
C SER A 282 -12.39 13.08 -33.72
N GLU A 283 -12.76 13.78 -32.64
CA GLU A 283 -13.09 15.21 -32.64
C GLU A 283 -11.89 16.12 -32.33
N GLY A 284 -10.70 15.55 -32.07
CA GLY A 284 -9.49 16.33 -31.78
C GLY A 284 -9.47 17.01 -30.41
N LEU A 285 -10.23 16.50 -29.44
CA LEU A 285 -10.43 17.08 -28.10
C LEU A 285 -9.46 16.54 -27.04
N LEU A 286 -8.35 15.92 -27.48
CA LEU A 286 -7.28 15.41 -26.63
C LEU A 286 -6.02 16.27 -26.80
N PHE A 287 -5.61 16.95 -25.74
CA PHE A 287 -4.44 17.83 -25.77
C PHE A 287 -3.32 17.32 -24.85
N PRO A 288 -2.04 17.42 -25.28
CA PRO A 288 -0.92 17.03 -24.43
C PRO A 288 -0.71 18.00 -23.26
N THR A 289 -1.11 19.27 -23.40
CA THR A 289 -0.89 20.31 -22.38
C THR A 289 -2.17 21.12 -22.11
N THR A 290 -2.35 21.54 -20.86
CA THR A 290 -3.51 22.36 -20.46
C THR A 290 -3.58 23.73 -21.18
N PRO A 291 -2.47 24.46 -21.42
CA PRO A 291 -2.53 25.72 -22.17
C PRO A 291 -3.10 25.57 -23.59
N ALA A 292 -2.73 24.50 -24.32
CA ALA A 292 -3.25 24.24 -25.65
C ALA A 292 -4.77 23.93 -25.63
N ALA A 293 -5.23 23.21 -24.60
CA ALA A 293 -6.65 22.95 -24.38
C ALA A 293 -7.44 24.24 -24.12
N ILE A 294 -6.87 25.19 -23.36
CA ILE A 294 -7.50 26.49 -23.07
C ILE A 294 -7.61 27.34 -24.35
N GLU A 295 -6.55 27.41 -25.16
CA GLU A 295 -6.58 28.18 -26.42
C GLU A 295 -7.66 27.63 -27.38
N TYR A 296 -7.81 26.32 -27.45
CA TYR A 296 -8.85 25.69 -28.26
C TYR A 296 -10.26 25.93 -27.69
N ALA A 297 -10.43 25.86 -26.38
CA ALA A 297 -11.69 26.17 -25.71
C ALA A 297 -12.16 27.60 -26.02
N ARG A 298 -11.25 28.58 -26.02
CA ARG A 298 -11.55 29.99 -26.37
C ARG A 298 -12.06 30.12 -27.81
N LYS A 299 -11.50 29.37 -28.78
CA LYS A 299 -11.99 29.36 -30.17
C LYS A 299 -13.43 28.85 -30.27
N ILE A 300 -13.77 27.79 -29.55
CA ILE A 300 -15.12 27.21 -29.53
C ILE A 300 -16.16 28.18 -28.98
N VAL A 301 -15.81 28.91 -27.92
CA VAL A 301 -16.70 29.91 -27.32
C VAL A 301 -16.90 31.09 -28.28
N ASN A 302 -15.82 31.61 -28.86
CA ASN A 302 -15.85 32.78 -29.75
C ASN A 302 -16.53 32.51 -31.10
N GLU A 303 -16.44 31.30 -31.66
CA GLU A 303 -17.14 30.93 -32.91
C GLU A 303 -18.65 30.78 -32.74
N ARG A 304 -19.14 30.66 -31.50
CA ARG A 304 -20.58 30.50 -31.18
C ARG A 304 -21.24 31.78 -30.66
N GLU A 305 -20.51 32.88 -30.50
CA GLU A 305 -21.12 34.20 -30.29
C GLU A 305 -21.49 34.83 -31.64
N PRO A 306 -22.79 35.02 -31.96
CA PRO A 306 -23.14 35.84 -33.10
C PRO A 306 -22.70 37.28 -32.81
N ALA A 307 -21.98 37.89 -33.75
CA ALA A 307 -21.61 39.30 -33.69
C ALA A 307 -22.83 40.17 -33.36
N SER A 308 -22.93 40.65 -32.12
CA SER A 308 -23.87 41.69 -31.74
C SER A 308 -23.33 43.02 -32.26
N VAL A 309 -23.77 43.37 -33.46
CA VAL A 309 -23.51 44.65 -34.11
C VAL A 309 -24.37 45.74 -33.43
N PRO A 310 -23.81 46.88 -33.00
CA PRO A 310 -24.58 48.11 -32.88
C PRO A 310 -24.83 48.76 -34.25
#